data_AF-B5JRK2-F1
#
_entry.id   AF-B5JRK2-F1
#
_cell.length_a   1.000
_cell.length_b   1.000
_cell.length_c   1.000
_cell.angle_alpha   90.00
_cell.angle_beta   90.00
_cell.angle_gamma   90.00
#
_symmetry.space_group_name_H-M   'P 1'
#
loop_
_entity.id
_entity.type
_entity.pdbx_description
1 polymer ?
#
loop_
_entity_poly.entity_id
_entity_poly.type
_entity_poly.pdbx_seq_one_letter_code
_entity_poly.pdbx_strand_id
1 'polypeptide(L)'
;MFIAALAVAAGVMLASANSHFVDFNYMAGDIRLPFVVWLFFSLLIGVCLGLCVAMVWAARLHRQVRRSERNREMLQKELDNLRRLRSGVAQ
;
A
#
# COMPACT_ATOMS: atom_id res chain seq x y z
N MET A 1 17.43 -2.00 7.18
CA MET A 1 17.63 -2.51 8.56
C MET A 1 17.74 -1.39 9.59
N PHE A 2 18.52 -0.33 9.37
CA PHE A 2 18.72 0.74 10.35
C PHE A 2 17.43 1.46 10.80
N ILE A 3 16.53 1.76 9.84
CA ILE A 3 15.22 2.38 10.13
C ILE A 3 14.34 1.47 11.00
N ALA A 4 14.32 0.17 10.70
CA ALA A 4 13.55 -0.80 11.48
C ALA A 4 14.10 -0.94 12.91
N ALA A 5 15.43 -0.95 13.08
CA ALA A 5 16.06 -0.99 14.39
C ALA A 5 15.73 0.26 15.23
N LEU A 6 15.76 1.45 14.62
CA LEU A 6 15.36 2.70 15.29
C LEU A 6 13.88 2.69 15.69
N ALA A 7 12.99 2.18 14.83
CA ALA A 7 11.56 2.07 15.14
C ALA A 7 11.32 1.11 16.33
N VAL A 8 12.02 -0.02 16.37
CA VAL A 8 11.94 -0.97 17.50
C VAL A 8 12.48 -0.34 18.78
N ALA A 9 13.64 0.31 18.74
CA ALA A 9 14.23 0.97 19.90
C ALA A 9 13.32 2.07 20.45
N ALA A 10 12.74 2.90 19.58
CA ALA A 10 11.77 3.91 19.96
C ALA A 10 10.51 3.30 20.59
N GLY A 11 9.99 2.21 20.04
CA GLY A 11 8.84 1.49 20.58
C GLY A 11 9.09 0.93 21.98
N VAL A 12 10.27 0.33 22.20
CA VAL A 12 10.68 -0.19 23.52
C VAL A 12 10.84 0.94 24.53
N MET A 13 11.48 2.05 24.17
CA MET A 13 11.63 3.21 25.04
C MET A 13 10.27 3.83 25.41
N LEU A 14 9.35 3.94 24.45
CA LEU A 14 8.00 4.44 24.67
C LEU A 14 7.23 3.51 25.63
N ALA A 15 7.39 2.20 25.44
CA ALA A 15 6.76 1.17 26.27
C ALA A 15 7.26 1.20 27.71
N SER A 16 8.57 1.33 27.92
CA SER A 16 9.18 1.38 29.25
C SER A 16 8.92 2.70 29.97
N ALA A 17 8.88 3.83 29.23
CA ALA A 17 8.69 5.15 29.82
C ALA A 17 7.22 5.44 30.19
N ASN A 18 6.26 4.78 29.55
CA ASN A 18 4.84 5.03 29.73
C ASN A 18 4.10 3.75 30.14
N SER A 19 4.32 3.30 31.37
CA SER A 19 3.58 2.20 32.00
C SER A 19 2.21 2.62 32.55
N HIS A 20 1.71 3.79 32.15
CA HIS A 20 0.39 4.28 32.58
C HIS A 20 -0.70 3.35 32.06
N PHE A 21 -1.48 2.82 33.00
CA PHE A 21 -2.69 2.07 32.72
C PHE A 21 -3.81 3.03 32.35
N VAL A 22 -4.55 2.68 31.30
CA VAL A 22 -5.73 3.43 30.86
C VAL A 22 -6.95 2.56 31.07
N ASP A 23 -7.93 3.12 31.76
CA ASP A 23 -9.23 2.50 31.98
C ASP A 23 -10.12 2.76 30.78
N PHE A 24 -10.42 1.71 30.03
CA PHE A 24 -11.43 1.75 28.98
C PHE A 24 -12.75 1.23 29.55
N ASN A 25 -13.64 2.15 29.87
CA ASN A 25 -15.00 1.85 30.31
C ASN A 25 -15.82 1.46 29.08
N TYR A 26 -15.93 0.17 28.79
CA TYR A 26 -16.90 -0.33 27.81
C TYR A 26 -18.24 -0.55 28.51
N MET A 27 -19.36 -0.42 27.79
CA MET A 27 -20.70 -0.68 28.35
C MET A 27 -20.87 -2.10 28.92
N ALA A 28 -19.95 -3.03 28.64
CA ALA A 28 -19.93 -4.41 29.11
C ALA A 28 -18.90 -4.71 30.22
N GLY A 29 -18.12 -3.70 30.68
CA GLY A 29 -17.13 -3.84 31.74
C GLY A 29 -15.88 -2.99 31.55
N ASP A 30 -15.06 -2.92 32.60
CA ASP A 30 -13.81 -2.13 32.61
C ASP A 30 -12.62 -2.98 32.18
N ILE A 31 -11.95 -2.55 31.10
CA ILE A 31 -10.70 -3.15 30.67
C ILE A 31 -9.56 -2.18 30.98
N ARG A 32 -8.74 -2.56 31.96
CA ARG A 32 -7.52 -1.84 32.34
C ARG A 32 -6.32 -2.47 31.63
N LEU A 33 -5.80 -1.79 30.62
CA LEU A 33 -4.59 -2.20 29.91
C LEU A 33 -3.58 -1.05 29.89
N PRO A 34 -2.27 -1.33 29.85
CA PRO A 34 -1.26 -0.31 29.61
C PRO A 34 -1.54 0.43 28.30
N PHE A 35 -1.37 1.76 28.28
CA PHE A 35 -1.59 2.58 27.10
C PHE A 35 -0.82 2.08 25.86
N VAL A 36 0.38 1.54 26.09
CA VAL A 36 1.25 0.96 25.07
C VAL A 36 0.57 -0.18 24.30
N VAL A 37 -0.25 -0.99 24.97
CA VAL A 37 -0.99 -2.09 24.34
C VAL A 37 -2.03 -1.53 23.38
N TRP A 38 -2.77 -0.49 23.79
CA TRP A 38 -3.72 0.21 22.91
C TRP A 38 -3.03 0.83 21.70
N LEU A 39 -1.87 1.46 21.91
CA LEU A 39 -1.07 2.09 20.86
C LEU A 39 -0.57 1.05 19.85
N PHE A 40 -0.15 -0.13 20.32
CA PHE A 40 0.24 -1.25 19.47
C PHE A 40 -0.91 -1.72 18.59
N PHE A 41 -2.10 -1.93 19.14
CA PHE A 41 -3.28 -2.31 18.34
C PHE A 41 -3.66 -1.25 17.30
N SER A 42 -3.62 0.03 17.68
CA SER A 42 -3.88 1.14 16.75
C SER A 42 -2.90 1.14 15.58
N LEU A 43 -1.61 0.95 15.86
CA LEU A 43 -0.57 0.85 14.83
C LEU A 43 -0.81 -0.36 13.92
N LEU A 44 -1.14 -1.51 14.50
CA LEU A 44 -1.40 -2.74 13.75
C LEU A 44 -2.57 -2.58 12.79
N ILE A 45 -3.67 -1.97 13.25
CA ILE A 45 -4.82 -1.63 12.41
C ILE A 45 -4.40 -0.67 11.29
N GLY A 46 -3.65 0.38 11.60
CA GLY A 46 -3.14 1.33 10.61
C GLY A 46 -2.29 0.68 9.52
N VAL A 47 -1.40 -0.25 9.90
CA VAL A 47 -0.57 -1.01 8.95
C VAL A 47 -1.43 -1.93 8.09
N CYS A 48 -2.37 -2.66 8.68
CA CYS A 48 -3.29 -3.51 7.93
C CYS A 48 -4.10 -2.71 6.90
N LEU A 49 -4.64 -1.56 7.29
CA LEU A 49 -5.36 -0.67 6.38
C LEU A 49 -4.45 -0.11 5.28
N GLY A 50 -3.25 0.33 5.63
CA GLY A 50 -2.27 0.83 4.66
C GLY A 50 -1.91 -0.22 3.62
N LEU A 51 -1.71 -1.48 4.05
CA LEU A 51 -1.45 -2.61 3.15
C LEU A 51 -2.64 -2.88 2.22
N CYS A 52 -3.86 -2.89 2.75
CA CYS A 52 -5.07 -3.07 1.93
C CYS A 52 -5.17 -2.00 0.83
N VAL A 53 -4.94 -0.73 1.16
CA VAL A 53 -4.96 0.37 0.18
C VAL A 53 -3.85 0.20 -0.85
N ALA A 54 -2.64 -0.13 -0.41
CA ALA A 54 -1.49 -0.35 -1.30
C ALA A 54 -1.74 -1.49 -2.29
N MET A 55 -2.35 -2.60 -1.84
CA MET A 55 -2.70 -3.72 -2.73
C MET A 55 -3.73 -3.31 -3.79
N VAL A 56 -4.75 -2.55 -3.42
CA VAL A 56 -5.76 -2.06 -4.38
C VAL A 56 -5.10 -1.15 -5.42
N TRP A 57 -4.20 -0.27 -5.00
CA TRP A 57 -3.45 0.60 -5.90
C TRP A 57 -2.50 -0.17 -6.82
N ALA A 58 -1.75 -1.12 -6.27
CA ALA A 58 -0.86 -1.99 -7.05
C ALA A 58 -1.64 -2.77 -8.11
N ALA A 59 -2.80 -3.35 -7.76
CA ALA A 59 -3.66 -4.05 -8.68
C ALA A 59 -4.20 -3.13 -9.80
N ARG A 60 -4.60 -1.90 -9.46
CA ARG A 60 -5.02 -0.89 -10.46
C ARG A 60 -3.87 -0.52 -11.39
N LEU A 61 -2.68 -0.29 -10.85
CA LEU A 61 -1.50 0.08 -11.62
C LEU A 61 -1.11 -1.03 -12.59
N HIS A 62 -1.11 -2.27 -12.14
CA HIS A 62 -0.81 -3.43 -12.98
C HIS A 62 -1.80 -3.58 -14.14
N ARG A 63 -3.09 -3.30 -13.90
CA ARG A 63 -4.11 -3.26 -14.96
C ARG A 63 -3.87 -2.13 -15.96
N GLN A 64 -3.45 -0.96 -15.49
CA GLN A 64 -3.14 0.18 -16.37
C GLN A 64 -1.90 -0.08 -17.24
N VAL A 65 -0.85 -0.67 -16.67
CA VAL A 65 0.36 -1.06 -17.41
C VAL A 65 0.02 -2.02 -18.55
N ARG A 66 -0.73 -3.10 -18.25
CA ARG A 66 -1.17 -4.07 -19.28
C ARG A 66 -2.04 -3.44 -20.37
N ARG A 67 -2.89 -2.46 -20.03
CA ARG A 67 -3.70 -1.73 -21.03
C ARG A 67 -2.82 -0.84 -21.90
N SER A 68 -1.83 -0.17 -21.32
CA SER A 68 -0.89 0.69 -22.03
C SER A 68 -0.04 -0.09 -23.03
N GLU A 69 0.47 -1.27 -22.64
CA GLU A 69 1.22 -2.17 -23.52
C GLU A 69 0.40 -2.61 -24.74
N ARG A 70 -0.86 -3.05 -24.50
CA ARG A 70 -1.76 -3.44 -25.60
C ARG A 70 -2.04 -2.31 -26.57
N ASN A 71 -2.24 -1.09 -26.08
CA ASN A 71 -2.46 0.07 -26.95
C ASN A 71 -1.22 0.39 -27.80
N ARG A 72 -0.02 0.24 -27.24
CA ARG A 72 1.23 0.42 -28.00
C ARG A 72 1.38 -0.58 -29.13
N GLU A 73 1.12 -1.86 -28.86
CA GLU A 73 1.15 -2.91 -29.88
C GLU A 73 0.15 -2.66 -31.01
N MET A 74 -1.06 -2.21 -30.66
CA MET A 74 -2.11 -1.93 -31.64
C MET A 74 -1.75 -0.72 -32.52
N LEU A 75 -1.22 0.34 -31.91
CA LEU A 75 -0.77 1.54 -32.61
C LEU A 75 0.41 1.24 -33.56
N GLN A 76 1.34 0.36 -33.14
CA GLN A 76 2.43 -0.09 -34.01
C GLN A 76 1.90 -0.87 -35.22
N LYS A 77 0.90 -1.75 -35.04
CA LYS A 77 0.28 -2.49 -36.14
C LYS A 77 -0.43 -1.57 -37.14
N GLU A 78 -1.10 -0.52 -36.65
CA GLU A 78 -1.72 0.48 -37.52
C GLU A 78 -0.69 1.25 -38.34
N LEU A 79 0.41 1.68 -37.73
CA LEU A 79 1.51 2.35 -38.44
C LEU A 79 2.14 1.45 -39.50
N ASP A 80 2.34 0.17 -39.21
CA ASP A 80 2.87 -0.81 -40.16
C ASP A 80 1.90 -1.06 -41.33
N ASN A 81 0.61 -1.19 -41.05
CA ASN A 81 -0.42 -1.32 -42.09
C ASN A 81 -0.47 -0.07 -42.98
N LEU A 82 -0.43 1.13 -42.39
CA LEU A 82 -0.39 2.39 -43.13
C LEU A 82 0.88 2.52 -43.98
N ARG A 83 2.03 2.11 -43.46
CA ARG A 83 3.29 2.06 -44.24
C ARG A 83 3.17 1.13 -45.44
N ARG A 84 2.63 -0.06 -45.25
CA ARG A 84 2.43 -1.06 -46.32
C ARG A 84 1.48 -0.54 -47.40
N LEU A 85 0.35 0.06 -47.00
CA LEU A 85 -0.60 0.68 -47.92
C LEU A 85 0.07 1.81 -48.72
N ARG A 86 0.82 2.70 -48.06
CA ARG A 86 1.54 3.79 -48.74
C ARG A 86 2.59 3.29 -49.72
N SER A 87 3.36 2.24 -49.37
CA SER A 87 4.36 1.67 -50.28
C SER A 87 3.75 0.94 -51.48
N GLY A 88 2.54 0.39 -51.35
CA GLY A 88 1.82 -0.27 -52.45
C GLY A 88 1.16 0.71 -53.42
N VAL A 89 0.89 1.95 -53.00
CA VAL A 89 0.31 3.02 -53.84
C VAL A 89 1.38 3.72 -54.71
N ALA A 90 2.67 3.46 -54.47
CA ALA A 90 3.78 4.05 -55.23
C ALA A 90 4.28 3.17 -56.40
N GLN A 91 3.63 2.04 -56.69
CA GLN A 91 3.82 1.21 -57.89
C GLN A 91 2.66 1.42 -58.85
#